data_AF-A0A518CH87-F1
#
_entry.id   AF-A0A518CH87-F1
#
_cell.length_a   1.000
_cell.length_b   1.000
_cell.length_c   1.000
_cell.angle_alpha   90.00
_cell.angle_beta   90.00
_cell.angle_gamma   90.00
#
_symmetry.space_group_name_H-M   'P 1'
#
loop_
_entity.id
_entity.type
_entity.pdbx_description
1 polymer ?
#
loop_
_entity_poly.entity_id
_entity_poly.type
_entity_poly.pdbx_seq_one_letter_code
_entity_poly.pdbx_strand_id
1 'polypeptide(L)'
;MPANLTPQYHKAEEEFRRAQSAQEQVDCLQRMLQLIPKHKGTERMQGDLKHRLKEARDALQTEKSAPKKGVSYRYPRQGAGQIVIVGGPNSGKSRLVQELTNAEPEVADYPFSTREPLPAIMEWEDVRVQLIDTPPITISNLEPYQINLVRTADAAVLCFDGSSDDSPEATVELLQQLEQRKTVLASQSGFVEDDFSRIQIKTLFVVTRGKNAEARMRVEFLREMRDHPFEPLYVDLENEADQEELRTQIFQLLDCIRIYTKAPGKPADYSSPFTIPRGGSVEDLAYVIHRELFDSMKFAKVWGESAHDGQTVGRDHQLCDKDLVELH
;
A
#
# COMPACT_ATOMS: atom_id res chain seq x y z
N MET A 1 -25.03 1.96 -13.52
CA MET A 1 -24.94 0.76 -12.65
C MET A 1 -23.47 0.52 -12.41
N PRO A 2 -23.02 0.40 -11.15
CA PRO A 2 -21.64 0.02 -10.88
C PRO A 2 -21.33 -1.29 -11.59
N ALA A 3 -20.18 -1.35 -12.25
CA ALA A 3 -19.73 -2.57 -12.91
C ALA A 3 -19.41 -3.61 -11.83
N ASN A 4 -20.11 -4.74 -11.82
CA ASN A 4 -19.77 -5.84 -10.91
C ASN A 4 -18.50 -6.51 -11.46
N LEU A 5 -17.35 -6.11 -10.95
CA LEU A 5 -16.03 -6.60 -11.35
C LEU A 5 -15.71 -7.93 -10.64
N THR A 6 -14.95 -8.79 -11.31
CA THR A 6 -14.61 -10.10 -10.76
C THR A 6 -13.44 -9.99 -9.76
N PRO A 7 -13.31 -10.92 -8.78
CA PRO A 7 -12.15 -10.97 -7.90
C PRO A 7 -10.82 -11.04 -8.67
N GLN A 8 -10.81 -11.73 -9.81
CA GLN A 8 -9.64 -11.81 -10.70
C GLN A 8 -9.26 -10.44 -11.28
N TYR A 9 -10.24 -9.59 -11.59
CA TYR A 9 -9.98 -8.24 -12.06
C TYR A 9 -9.36 -7.38 -10.95
N HIS A 10 -9.91 -7.43 -9.73
CA HIS A 10 -9.35 -6.70 -8.59
C HIS A 10 -7.91 -7.12 -8.28
N LYS A 11 -7.60 -8.42 -8.34
CA LYS A 11 -6.22 -8.91 -8.22
C LYS A 11 -5.29 -8.34 -9.30
N ALA A 12 -5.73 -8.31 -10.56
CA ALA A 12 -4.95 -7.74 -11.65
C ALA A 12 -4.77 -6.21 -11.53
N GLU A 13 -5.75 -5.52 -10.96
CA GLU A 13 -5.67 -4.09 -10.64
C GLU A 13 -4.67 -3.79 -9.50
N GLU A 14 -4.68 -4.61 -8.45
CA GLU A 14 -3.67 -4.55 -7.39
C GLU A 14 -2.27 -4.79 -7.96
N GLU A 15 -2.08 -5.83 -8.77
CA GLU A 15 -0.81 -6.10 -9.49
C GLU A 15 -0.38 -4.91 -10.35
N PHE A 16 -1.31 -4.27 -11.07
CA PHE A 16 -1.03 -3.08 -11.87
C PHE A 16 -0.54 -1.90 -11.01
N ARG A 17 -1.23 -1.61 -9.90
CA ARG A 17 -0.79 -0.56 -8.97
C ARG A 17 0.59 -0.85 -8.40
N ARG A 18 0.87 -2.14 -8.21
CA ARG A 18 2.09 -2.62 -7.62
C ARG A 18 3.28 -2.67 -8.59
N ALA A 19 3.03 -2.52 -9.89
CA ALA A 19 4.02 -2.59 -10.96
C ALA A 19 5.06 -1.46 -10.89
N GLN A 20 6.35 -1.82 -10.95
CA GLN A 20 7.48 -0.89 -10.89
C GLN A 20 8.20 -0.71 -12.23
N SER A 21 7.75 -1.39 -13.29
CA SER A 21 8.27 -1.24 -14.65
C SER A 21 7.16 -0.99 -15.67
N ALA A 22 7.49 -0.29 -16.75
CA ALA A 22 6.55 -0.08 -17.85
C ALA A 22 6.10 -1.43 -18.48
N GLN A 23 6.98 -2.44 -18.46
CA GLN A 23 6.65 -3.79 -18.93
C GLN A 23 5.59 -4.45 -18.05
N GLU A 24 5.78 -4.48 -16.73
CA GLU A 24 4.77 -4.99 -15.79
C GLU A 24 3.44 -4.25 -15.93
N GLN A 25 3.46 -2.93 -16.07
CA GLN A 25 2.25 -2.13 -16.28
C GLN A 25 1.51 -2.55 -17.56
N VAL A 26 2.23 -2.75 -18.67
CA VAL A 26 1.66 -3.22 -19.93
C VAL A 26 1.02 -4.59 -19.76
N ASP A 27 1.67 -5.52 -19.08
CA ASP A 27 1.18 -6.88 -18.88
C ASP A 27 -0.08 -6.90 -18.01
N CYS A 28 -0.09 -6.13 -16.91
CA CYS A 28 -1.25 -6.02 -16.03
C CYS A 28 -2.43 -5.36 -16.73
N LEU A 29 -2.22 -4.26 -17.47
CA LEU A 29 -3.29 -3.57 -18.21
C LEU A 29 -3.90 -4.46 -19.31
N GLN A 30 -3.09 -5.29 -19.97
CA GLN A 30 -3.60 -6.29 -20.92
C GLN A 30 -4.46 -7.33 -20.23
N ARG A 31 -4.01 -7.86 -19.09
CA ARG A 31 -4.77 -8.82 -18.29
C ARG A 31 -6.10 -8.23 -17.81
N MET A 32 -6.10 -7.01 -17.31
CA MET A 32 -7.31 -6.31 -16.90
C MET A 32 -8.30 -6.11 -18.06
N LEU A 33 -7.82 -5.75 -19.25
CA LEU A 33 -8.65 -5.64 -20.46
C LEU A 33 -9.24 -6.98 -20.94
N GLN A 34 -8.62 -8.10 -20.58
CA GLN A 34 -9.16 -9.44 -20.83
C GLN A 34 -10.25 -9.80 -19.82
N LEU A 35 -10.05 -9.45 -18.55
CA LEU A 35 -10.94 -9.80 -17.43
C LEU A 35 -12.18 -8.90 -17.30
N ILE A 36 -12.09 -7.65 -17.76
CA ILE A 36 -13.18 -6.68 -17.67
C ILE A 36 -14.42 -7.17 -18.48
N PRO A 37 -15.64 -7.11 -17.89
CA PRO A 37 -16.87 -7.41 -18.63
C PRO A 37 -17.02 -6.52 -19.86
N LYS A 38 -17.51 -7.06 -20.99
CA LYS A 38 -17.64 -6.32 -22.26
C LYS A 38 -19.09 -5.96 -22.56
N HIS A 39 -19.61 -4.96 -21.86
CA HIS A 39 -20.98 -4.47 -22.04
C HIS A 39 -21.06 -2.95 -21.84
N LYS A 40 -22.21 -2.33 -22.14
CA LYS A 40 -22.39 -0.87 -22.07
C LYS A 40 -22.00 -0.24 -20.71
N GLY A 41 -22.18 -0.97 -19.61
CA GLY A 41 -21.81 -0.51 -18.27
C GLY A 41 -20.30 -0.37 -18.00
N THR A 42 -19.42 -0.89 -18.86
CA THR A 42 -17.96 -0.87 -18.71
C THR A 42 -17.25 -0.22 -19.90
N GLU A 43 -17.99 0.36 -20.83
CA GLU A 43 -17.44 0.93 -22.07
C GLU A 43 -16.43 2.05 -21.80
N ARG A 44 -16.75 2.95 -20.86
CA ARG A 44 -15.85 4.02 -20.41
C ARG A 44 -14.57 3.45 -19.79
N MET A 45 -14.70 2.49 -18.86
CA MET A 45 -13.57 1.83 -18.20
C MET A 45 -12.65 1.15 -19.23
N GLN A 46 -13.21 0.47 -20.24
CA GLN A 46 -12.42 -0.10 -21.33
C GLN A 46 -11.67 0.97 -22.12
N GLY A 47 -12.28 2.13 -22.35
CA GLY A 47 -11.63 3.28 -22.99
C GLY A 47 -10.43 3.80 -22.19
N ASP A 48 -10.62 3.99 -20.89
CA ASP A 48 -9.59 4.49 -19.97
C ASP A 48 -8.42 3.49 -19.84
N LEU A 49 -8.71 2.19 -19.73
CA LEU A 49 -7.68 1.14 -19.71
C LEU A 49 -6.88 1.09 -21.03
N LYS A 50 -7.54 1.24 -22.18
CA LYS A 50 -6.85 1.31 -23.48
C LYS A 50 -5.96 2.55 -23.59
N HIS A 51 -6.41 3.69 -23.06
CA HIS A 51 -5.60 4.91 -23.01
C HIS A 51 -4.35 4.71 -22.16
N ARG A 52 -4.50 4.20 -20.93
CA ARG A 52 -3.37 3.87 -20.05
C ARG A 52 -2.41 2.85 -20.68
N LEU A 53 -2.94 1.85 -21.38
CA LEU A 53 -2.12 0.85 -22.08
C LEU A 53 -1.29 1.49 -23.20
N LYS A 54 -1.85 2.48 -23.90
CA LYS A 54 -1.10 3.26 -24.88
C LYS A 54 0.02 4.04 -24.21
N GLU A 55 -0.28 4.78 -23.14
CA GLU A 55 0.72 5.55 -22.37
C GLU A 55 1.85 4.64 -21.84
N ALA A 56 1.52 3.47 -21.29
CA ALA A 56 2.50 2.50 -20.77
C ALA A 56 3.38 1.91 -21.89
N ARG A 57 2.81 1.67 -23.09
CA ARG A 57 3.59 1.23 -24.26
C ARG A 57 4.54 2.30 -24.77
N ASP A 58 4.10 3.55 -24.77
CA ASP A 58 4.94 4.70 -25.16
C ASP A 58 6.09 4.89 -24.14
N ALA A 59 5.79 4.78 -22.84
CA ALA A 59 6.81 4.80 -21.79
C ALA A 59 7.82 3.66 -21.94
N LEU A 60 7.37 2.43 -22.23
CA LEU A 60 8.23 1.27 -22.47
C LEU A 60 9.17 1.47 -23.67
N GLN A 61 8.69 2.11 -24.74
CA GLN A 61 9.55 2.45 -25.88
C GLN A 61 10.60 3.49 -25.50
N THR A 62 10.20 4.47 -24.69
CA THR A 62 11.09 5.53 -24.19
C THR A 62 12.17 4.97 -23.26
N GLU A 63 11.82 4.07 -22.34
CA GLU A 63 12.79 3.37 -21.47
C GLU A 63 13.82 2.55 -22.26
N LYS A 64 13.41 1.93 -23.38
CA LYS A 64 14.31 1.17 -24.27
C LYS A 64 15.28 2.06 -25.06
N SER A 65 14.95 3.34 -25.26
CA SER A 65 15.71 4.27 -26.11
C SER A 65 16.41 5.39 -25.33
N ALA A 66 16.07 5.62 -24.07
CA ALA A 66 16.69 6.64 -23.23
C ALA A 66 18.03 6.18 -22.62
N PRO A 67 19.06 7.06 -22.54
CA PRO A 67 20.22 6.82 -21.69
C PRO A 67 19.77 6.77 -20.21
N LYS A 68 20.36 5.86 -19.41
CA LYS A 68 20.07 5.62 -17.97
C LYS A 68 20.36 6.81 -17.03
N LYS A 69 19.81 8.01 -17.30
CA LYS A 69 20.05 9.24 -16.54
C LYS A 69 18.86 9.73 -15.72
N GLY A 70 17.69 9.07 -15.81
CA GLY A 70 16.58 9.32 -14.90
C GLY A 70 16.77 8.53 -13.62
N VAL A 71 16.77 9.21 -12.46
CA VAL A 71 16.80 8.52 -11.16
C VAL A 71 15.41 7.95 -10.91
N SER A 72 15.21 6.68 -11.24
CA SER A 72 14.04 5.92 -10.82
C SER A 72 14.35 5.22 -9.50
N TYR A 73 13.84 5.75 -8.40
CA TYR A 73 13.91 5.06 -7.12
C TYR A 73 12.97 3.86 -7.16
N ARG A 74 13.53 2.65 -7.14
CA ARG A 74 12.77 1.41 -6.93
C ARG A 74 13.09 0.92 -5.54
N TYR A 75 12.10 0.99 -4.66
CA TYR A 75 12.16 0.36 -3.36
C TYR A 75 11.48 -1.00 -3.48
N PRO A 76 12.22 -2.12 -3.37
CA PRO A 76 11.61 -3.43 -3.30
C PRO A 76 10.69 -3.47 -2.08
N ARG A 77 9.48 -4.02 -2.25
CA ARG A 77 8.56 -4.23 -1.14
C ARG A 77 9.17 -5.18 -0.12
N GLN A 78 8.95 -4.89 1.15
CA GLN A 78 9.38 -5.74 2.25
C GLN A 78 8.25 -5.91 3.27
N GLY A 79 8.25 -7.06 3.95
CA GLY A 79 7.27 -7.35 4.98
C GLY A 79 5.84 -7.44 4.43
N ALA A 80 4.88 -7.01 5.25
CA ALA A 80 3.45 -7.08 4.93
C ALA A 80 2.96 -6.10 3.88
N GLY A 81 3.70 -5.03 3.67
CA GLY A 81 3.32 -4.00 2.72
C GLY A 81 4.09 -2.71 2.94
N GLN A 82 3.91 -1.81 1.97
CA GLN A 82 4.56 -0.52 1.93
C GLN A 82 3.54 0.59 2.23
N ILE A 83 3.80 1.36 3.28
CA ILE A 83 3.00 2.50 3.71
C ILE A 83 3.77 3.78 3.43
N VAL A 84 3.19 4.67 2.66
CA VAL A 84 3.76 5.99 2.40
C VAL A 84 3.24 6.99 3.43
N ILE A 85 4.10 7.84 3.97
CA ILE A 85 3.69 8.87 4.92
C ILE A 85 3.71 10.21 4.19
N VAL A 86 2.55 10.88 4.15
CA VAL A 86 2.33 12.16 3.45
C VAL A 86 1.76 13.19 4.42
N GLY A 87 1.95 14.47 4.13
CA GLY A 87 1.50 15.55 5.00
C GLY A 87 2.27 16.83 4.75
N GLY A 88 1.74 17.95 5.23
CA GLY A 88 2.37 19.26 5.11
C GLY A 88 3.75 19.33 5.79
N PRO A 89 4.51 20.42 5.57
CA PRO A 89 5.74 20.67 6.31
C PRO A 89 5.54 20.57 7.82
N ASN A 90 6.53 20.01 8.53
CA ASN A 90 6.53 19.89 9.99
C ASN A 90 5.35 19.09 10.61
N SER A 91 4.56 18.37 9.79
CA SER A 91 3.42 17.58 10.27
C SER A 91 3.77 16.34 11.10
N GLY A 92 5.05 16.16 11.46
CA GLY A 92 5.52 15.03 12.26
C GLY A 92 5.86 13.76 11.48
N LYS A 93 5.93 13.78 10.14
CA LYS A 93 6.23 12.59 9.30
C LYS A 93 7.51 11.84 9.71
N SER A 94 8.65 12.51 9.69
CA SER A 94 9.94 11.90 10.05
C SER A 94 9.99 11.47 11.51
N ARG A 95 9.34 12.21 12.41
CA ARG A 95 9.20 11.82 13.81
C ARG A 95 8.36 10.55 13.96
N LEU A 96 7.23 10.47 13.26
CA LEU A 96 6.38 9.28 13.25
C LEU A 96 7.20 8.06 12.79
N VAL A 97 7.98 8.18 11.72
CA VAL A 97 8.86 7.09 11.29
C VAL A 97 9.87 6.72 12.37
N GLN A 98 10.55 7.70 12.96
CA GLN A 98 11.57 7.47 13.99
C GLN A 98 11.01 6.80 15.26
N GLU A 99 9.79 7.15 15.67
CA GLU A 99 9.19 6.62 16.91
C GLU A 99 8.52 5.25 16.68
N LEU A 100 8.00 5.01 15.47
CA LEU A 100 7.40 3.73 15.13
C LEU A 100 8.40 2.66 14.73
N THR A 101 9.59 3.05 14.27
CA THR A 101 10.67 2.14 13.89
C THR A 101 11.73 2.16 14.97
N ASN A 102 12.21 0.98 15.42
CA ASN A 102 13.32 0.88 16.38
C ASN A 102 14.63 1.29 15.66
N ALA A 103 14.79 2.59 15.39
CA ALA A 103 15.72 3.16 14.44
C ALA A 103 17.20 2.93 14.80
N GLU A 104 17.71 1.74 14.54
CA GLU A 104 18.97 1.62 13.82
C GLU A 104 18.60 1.40 12.35
N PRO A 105 18.77 2.41 11.47
CA PRO A 105 18.59 2.16 10.05
C PRO A 105 19.56 1.04 9.66
N GLU A 106 19.05 -0.14 9.30
CA GLU A 106 19.88 -1.13 8.62
C GLU A 106 20.40 -0.43 7.37
N VAL A 107 21.67 -0.05 7.41
CA VAL A 107 22.40 0.43 6.24
C VAL A 107 22.49 -0.77 5.33
N ALA A 108 21.46 -0.98 4.52
CA ALA A 108 21.53 -1.91 3.43
C ALA A 108 22.56 -1.34 2.46
N ASP A 109 23.60 -2.12 2.17
CA ASP A 109 24.69 -1.79 1.26
C ASP A 109 24.15 -1.67 -0.18
N TYR A 110 23.45 -0.58 -0.46
CA TYR A 110 23.08 -0.20 -1.82
C TYR A 110 24.12 0.81 -2.32
N PRO A 111 24.92 0.47 -3.34
CA PRO A 111 25.73 1.48 -3.99
C PRO A 111 24.77 2.53 -4.55
N PHE A 112 25.10 3.82 -4.37
CA PHE A 112 24.45 5.01 -4.94
C PHE A 112 23.46 5.84 -4.07
N SER A 113 23.14 5.48 -2.83
CA SER A 113 22.17 6.27 -2.03
C SER A 113 22.77 7.56 -1.45
N THR A 114 22.60 8.68 -2.14
CA THR A 114 22.86 10.02 -1.58
C THR A 114 21.59 10.86 -1.66
N ARG A 115 20.97 11.10 -0.49
CA ARG A 115 19.79 11.96 -0.24
C ARG A 115 18.46 11.42 -0.80
N GLU A 116 18.01 10.28 -0.29
CA GLU A 116 16.83 9.54 -0.76
C GLU A 116 15.85 9.25 0.40
N PRO A 117 14.54 9.09 0.14
CA PRO A 117 13.59 8.51 1.10
C PRO A 117 14.19 7.25 1.73
N LEU A 118 14.30 7.22 3.06
CA LEU A 118 14.82 6.07 3.80
C LEU A 118 13.62 5.15 4.10
N PRO A 119 13.54 3.95 3.49
CA PRO A 119 12.59 2.94 3.95
C PRO A 119 12.98 2.57 5.38
N ALA A 120 12.01 2.67 6.29
CA ALA A 120 12.18 2.25 7.67
C ALA A 120 11.25 1.07 7.94
N ILE A 121 11.70 0.14 8.77
CA ILE A 121 10.91 -1.06 9.08
C ILE A 121 10.25 -0.87 10.43
N MET A 122 8.92 -0.87 10.43
CA MET A 122 8.10 -0.92 11.63
C MET A 122 7.83 -2.37 11.97
N GLU A 123 8.14 -2.76 13.19
CA GLU A 123 7.76 -4.07 13.73
C GLU A 123 6.39 -3.96 14.40
N TRP A 124 5.51 -4.92 14.14
CA TRP A 124 4.24 -5.07 14.84
C TRP A 124 3.99 -6.55 15.06
N GLU A 125 3.90 -6.97 16.32
CA GLU A 125 3.96 -8.38 16.73
C GLU A 125 5.13 -9.12 16.05
N ASP A 126 4.85 -10.07 15.17
CA ASP A 126 5.79 -10.89 14.42
C ASP A 126 5.91 -10.46 12.93
N VAL A 127 5.37 -9.29 12.58
CA VAL A 127 5.31 -8.78 11.21
C VAL A 127 6.12 -7.51 11.07
N ARG A 128 6.76 -7.38 9.90
CA ARG A 128 7.46 -6.17 9.48
C ARG A 128 6.60 -5.38 8.48
N VAL A 129 6.52 -4.07 8.62
CA VAL A 129 5.84 -3.15 7.69
C VAL A 129 6.83 -2.11 7.22
N GLN A 130 6.90 -1.88 5.91
CA GLN A 130 7.81 -0.89 5.34
C GLN A 130 7.15 0.50 5.35
N LEU A 131 7.73 1.44 6.11
CA LEU A 131 7.34 2.83 6.12
C LEU A 131 8.25 3.63 5.19
N ILE A 132 7.67 4.46 4.32
CA ILE A 132 8.41 5.38 3.46
C ILE A 132 8.12 6.81 3.92
N ASP A 133 9.15 7.44 4.50
CA ASP A 133 9.11 8.87 4.78
C ASP A 133 9.23 9.65 3.47
N THR A 134 8.20 10.43 3.13
CA THR A 134 8.28 11.32 1.97
C THR A 134 8.74 12.70 2.41
N PRO A 135 9.67 13.33 1.65
CA PRO A 135 9.95 14.75 1.86
C PRO A 135 8.64 15.55 1.83
N PRO A 136 8.54 16.65 2.62
CA PRO A 136 7.32 17.46 2.63
C PRO A 136 6.87 17.84 1.24
N ILE A 137 5.62 17.56 0.93
CA ILE A 137 4.98 17.98 -0.32
C ILE A 137 4.62 19.45 -0.14
N THR A 138 5.28 20.32 -0.90
CA THR A 138 5.04 21.78 -0.91
C THR A 138 4.66 22.27 -2.30
N ILE A 139 4.08 23.47 -2.37
CA ILE A 139 3.62 24.19 -3.58
C ILE A 139 4.62 24.11 -4.74
N SER A 140 5.91 24.19 -4.44
CA SER A 140 6.98 24.39 -5.41
C SER A 140 7.70 23.12 -5.84
N ASN A 141 7.52 21.96 -5.19
CA ASN A 141 8.36 20.80 -5.48
C ASN A 141 7.71 19.41 -5.27
N LEU A 142 6.50 19.20 -5.81
CA LEU A 142 5.98 17.83 -5.94
C LEU A 142 6.62 17.15 -7.15
N GLU A 143 7.71 16.45 -6.91
CA GLU A 143 8.47 15.79 -7.96
C GLU A 143 7.74 14.52 -8.46
N PRO A 144 7.88 14.16 -9.76
CA PRO A 144 7.20 12.99 -10.33
C PRO A 144 7.43 11.68 -9.56
N TYR A 145 8.61 11.51 -8.94
CA TYR A 145 8.92 10.30 -8.17
C TYR A 145 8.06 10.21 -6.89
N GLN A 146 7.75 11.32 -6.22
CA GLN A 146 6.96 11.33 -4.99
C GLN A 146 5.52 10.90 -5.26
N ILE A 147 4.94 11.37 -6.37
CA ILE A 147 3.63 10.92 -6.84
C ILE A 147 3.64 9.40 -7.10
N ASN A 148 4.72 8.90 -7.69
CA ASN A 148 4.84 7.47 -7.97
C ASN A 148 4.95 6.64 -6.68
N LEU A 149 5.69 7.14 -5.68
CA LEU A 149 5.75 6.50 -4.35
C LEU A 149 4.36 6.40 -3.72
N VAL A 150 3.57 7.46 -3.80
CA VAL A 150 2.20 7.44 -3.26
C VAL A 150 1.29 6.47 -4.04
N ARG A 151 1.36 6.47 -5.37
CA ARG A 151 0.51 5.62 -6.22
C ARG A 151 0.80 4.11 -6.07
N THR A 152 2.06 3.76 -5.83
CA THR A 152 2.52 2.37 -5.77
C THR A 152 2.53 1.79 -4.37
N ALA A 153 2.37 2.63 -3.34
CA ALA A 153 2.19 2.17 -1.96
C ALA A 153 0.89 1.35 -1.82
N ASP A 154 0.87 0.44 -0.85
CA ASP A 154 -0.31 -0.36 -0.53
C ASP A 154 -1.37 0.53 0.16
N ALA A 155 -0.92 1.43 1.04
CA ALA A 155 -1.73 2.47 1.66
C ALA A 155 -0.89 3.70 2.06
N ALA A 156 -1.56 4.76 2.54
CA ALA A 156 -0.94 6.00 2.97
C ALA A 156 -1.31 6.37 4.42
N VAL A 157 -0.43 7.10 5.09
CA VAL A 157 -0.71 7.83 6.32
C VAL A 157 -0.69 9.32 6.00
N LEU A 158 -1.82 10.00 6.21
CA LEU A 158 -1.93 11.45 6.10
C LEU A 158 -1.68 12.08 7.46
N CYS A 159 -0.51 12.69 7.64
CA CYS A 159 -0.13 13.38 8.86
C CYS A 159 -0.63 14.84 8.87
N PHE A 160 -1.29 15.19 9.96
CA PHE A 160 -1.77 16.52 10.30
C PHE A 160 -1.23 16.92 11.67
N ASP A 161 -0.75 18.16 11.82
CA ASP A 161 -0.23 18.66 13.10
C ASP A 161 -1.32 19.40 13.86
N GLY A 162 -1.84 18.76 14.92
CA GLY A 162 -2.89 19.30 15.77
C GLY A 162 -2.50 20.56 16.54
N SER A 163 -1.22 20.94 16.55
CA SER A 163 -0.73 22.15 17.22
C SER A 163 -0.47 23.34 16.28
N SER A 164 -0.61 23.17 14.96
CA SER A 164 -0.29 24.21 13.98
C SER A 164 -1.54 24.73 13.28
N ASP A 165 -1.72 26.05 13.30
CA ASP A 165 -2.83 26.75 12.62
C ASP A 165 -2.74 26.68 11.10
N ASP A 166 -1.56 26.40 10.54
CA ASP A 166 -1.33 26.26 9.09
C ASP A 166 -1.72 24.86 8.58
N SER A 167 -1.92 23.88 9.47
CA SER A 167 -2.19 22.48 9.10
C SER A 167 -3.40 22.30 8.18
N PRO A 168 -4.56 22.95 8.41
CA PRO A 168 -5.71 22.84 7.51
C PRO A 168 -5.38 23.26 6.08
N GLU A 169 -4.78 24.43 5.89
CA GLU A 169 -4.42 24.96 4.56
C GLU A 169 -3.40 24.05 3.86
N ALA A 170 -2.35 23.64 4.58
CA ALA A 170 -1.31 22.77 4.05
C ALA A 170 -1.86 21.39 3.63
N THR A 171 -2.82 20.84 4.38
CA THR A 171 -3.47 19.57 4.04
C THR A 171 -4.40 19.71 2.82
N VAL A 172 -5.19 20.78 2.73
CA VAL A 172 -6.03 21.04 1.55
C VAL A 172 -5.17 21.14 0.29
N GLU A 173 -4.07 21.87 0.38
CA GLU A 173 -3.13 22.03 -0.72
C GLU A 173 -2.53 20.69 -1.16
N LEU A 174 -2.01 19.90 -0.21
CA LEU A 174 -1.47 18.56 -0.49
C LEU A 174 -2.50 17.70 -1.25
N LEU A 175 -3.74 17.64 -0.77
CA LEU A 175 -4.79 16.85 -1.39
C LEU A 175 -5.09 17.34 -2.81
N GLN A 176 -5.12 18.66 -3.04
CA GLN A 176 -5.31 19.24 -4.38
C GLN A 176 -4.16 18.88 -5.34
N GLN A 177 -2.91 18.92 -4.87
CA GLN A 177 -1.74 18.59 -5.68
C GLN A 177 -1.72 17.11 -6.10
N LEU A 178 -2.08 16.20 -5.19
CA LEU A 178 -2.24 14.78 -5.53
C LEU A 178 -3.33 14.59 -6.59
N GLU A 179 -4.48 15.26 -6.43
CA GLU A 179 -5.62 15.14 -7.36
C GLU A 179 -5.32 15.68 -8.75
N GLN A 180 -4.64 16.82 -8.85
CA GLN A 180 -4.15 17.36 -10.13
C GLN A 180 -3.23 16.38 -10.86
N ARG A 181 -2.56 15.50 -10.10
CA ARG A 181 -1.74 14.40 -10.59
C ARG A 181 -2.51 13.09 -10.57
N LYS A 182 -3.84 13.07 -10.68
CA LYS A 182 -4.68 11.85 -10.79
C LYS A 182 -4.47 10.82 -9.67
N THR A 183 -4.02 11.25 -8.49
CA THR A 183 -3.87 10.44 -7.28
C THR A 183 -4.80 11.00 -6.22
N VAL A 184 -5.55 10.15 -5.52
CA VAL A 184 -6.54 10.59 -4.53
C VAL A 184 -6.29 9.81 -3.26
N LEU A 185 -6.27 10.48 -2.11
CA LEU A 185 -6.32 9.78 -0.83
C LEU A 185 -7.80 9.46 -0.53
N ALA A 186 -8.10 8.24 -0.13
CA ALA A 186 -9.47 7.76 0.08
C ALA A 186 -9.54 6.69 1.18
N SER A 187 -10.74 6.22 1.50
CA SER A 187 -10.98 5.11 2.44
C SER A 187 -10.67 3.73 1.84
N GLN A 188 -10.42 3.65 0.53
CA GLN A 188 -10.11 2.41 -0.18
C GLN A 188 -9.09 2.64 -1.29
N SER A 189 -8.51 1.54 -1.73
CA SER A 189 -7.44 1.48 -2.72
C SER A 189 -8.01 0.97 -4.06
N GLY A 190 -7.66 1.59 -5.18
CA GLY A 190 -8.06 1.12 -6.52
C GLY A 190 -8.20 2.24 -7.55
N PHE A 191 -8.98 2.04 -8.61
CA PHE A 191 -9.47 3.15 -9.43
C PHE A 191 -10.67 3.86 -8.81
N VAL A 192 -10.84 5.14 -9.15
CA VAL A 192 -12.07 5.87 -8.84
C VAL A 192 -13.17 5.38 -9.78
N GLU A 193 -14.32 4.94 -9.24
CA GLU A 193 -15.40 4.29 -10.02
C GLU A 193 -15.92 5.13 -11.20
N ASP A 194 -15.96 6.45 -11.05
CA ASP A 194 -16.44 7.37 -12.09
C ASP A 194 -15.32 7.96 -12.97
N ASP A 195 -14.06 7.68 -12.64
CA ASP A 195 -12.88 8.18 -13.35
C ASP A 195 -11.69 7.21 -13.21
N PHE A 196 -11.63 6.21 -14.09
CA PHE A 196 -10.57 5.20 -14.10
C PHE A 196 -9.19 5.76 -14.48
N SER A 197 -9.11 7.05 -14.85
CA SER A 197 -7.84 7.73 -15.01
C SER A 197 -7.22 8.16 -13.66
N ARG A 198 -8.01 8.18 -12.59
CA ARG A 198 -7.59 8.49 -11.22
C ARG A 198 -7.39 7.21 -10.41
N ILE A 199 -6.32 7.19 -9.63
CA ILE A 199 -6.02 6.13 -8.66
C ILE A 199 -6.32 6.67 -7.27
N GLN A 200 -7.05 5.91 -6.47
CA GLN A 200 -7.28 6.19 -5.06
C GLN A 200 -6.46 5.26 -4.18
N ILE A 201 -5.93 5.81 -3.08
CA ILE A 201 -5.06 5.12 -2.13
C ILE A 201 -5.75 5.12 -0.77
N LYS A 202 -5.94 3.93 -0.20
CA LYS A 202 -6.46 3.76 1.16
C LYS A 202 -5.57 4.53 2.14
N THR A 203 -6.17 5.37 2.98
CA THR A 203 -5.45 6.34 3.79
C THR A 203 -5.92 6.33 5.24
N LEU A 204 -4.97 6.28 6.17
CA LEU A 204 -5.19 6.54 7.59
C LEU A 204 -4.88 8.01 7.88
N PHE A 205 -5.82 8.74 8.49
CA PHE A 205 -5.63 10.14 8.85
C PHE A 205 -5.16 10.26 10.30
N VAL A 206 -3.93 10.76 10.47
CA VAL A 206 -3.26 10.83 11.77
C VAL A 206 -3.04 12.28 12.17
N VAL A 207 -3.63 12.66 13.30
CA VAL A 207 -3.43 13.96 13.93
C VAL A 207 -2.35 13.81 14.99
N THR A 208 -1.13 14.23 14.65
CA THR A 208 -0.01 14.31 15.59
C THR A 208 -0.21 15.48 16.56
N ARG A 209 0.42 15.39 17.74
CA ARG A 209 0.20 16.35 18.85
C ARG A 209 -1.29 16.44 19.21
N GLY A 210 -1.96 15.28 19.18
CA GLY A 210 -3.41 15.16 19.24
C GLY A 210 -4.02 15.63 20.57
N LYS A 211 -3.24 15.73 21.65
CA LYS A 211 -3.72 16.29 22.93
C LYS A 211 -3.71 17.82 22.99
N ASN A 212 -3.26 18.52 21.95
CA ASN A 212 -3.41 19.97 21.87
C ASN A 212 -4.90 20.34 21.98
N ALA A 213 -5.24 21.31 22.84
CA ALA A 213 -6.62 21.67 23.16
C ALA A 213 -7.44 22.10 21.92
N GLU A 214 -6.77 22.64 20.92
CA GLU A 214 -7.38 23.15 19.68
C GLU A 214 -7.25 22.17 18.51
N ALA A 215 -6.62 21.00 18.68
CA ALA A 215 -6.42 20.02 17.61
C ALA A 215 -7.75 19.63 16.92
N ARG A 216 -8.80 19.40 17.71
CA ARG A 216 -10.14 19.07 17.19
C ARG A 216 -10.73 20.22 16.38
N MET A 217 -10.58 21.46 16.87
CA MET A 217 -11.07 22.64 16.16
C MET A 217 -10.37 22.80 14.80
N ARG A 218 -9.05 22.56 14.75
CA ARG A 218 -8.29 22.62 13.49
C ARG A 218 -8.72 21.53 12.49
N VAL A 219 -9.04 20.32 12.96
CA VAL A 219 -9.60 19.26 12.11
C VAL A 219 -10.98 19.65 11.57
N GLU A 220 -11.83 20.29 12.38
CA GLU A 220 -13.12 20.80 11.89
C GLU A 220 -12.94 21.92 10.86
N PHE A 221 -11.98 22.83 11.03
CA PHE A 221 -11.65 23.82 9.99
C PHE A 221 -11.19 23.15 8.69
N LEU A 222 -10.37 22.09 8.75
CA LEU A 222 -10.02 21.32 7.56
C LEU A 222 -11.27 20.77 6.85
N ARG A 223 -12.22 20.20 7.60
CA ARG A 223 -13.49 19.67 7.07
C ARG A 223 -14.34 20.75 6.42
N GLU A 224 -14.41 21.96 7.01
CA GLU A 224 -15.11 23.12 6.43
C GLU A 224 -14.45 23.60 5.13
N MET A 225 -13.12 23.66 5.08
CA MET A 225 -12.38 24.05 3.89
C MET A 225 -12.52 23.03 2.76
N ARG A 226 -12.52 21.74 3.11
CA ARG A 226 -12.60 20.63 2.17
C ARG A 226 -13.17 19.38 2.84
N ASP A 227 -14.31 18.95 2.34
CA ASP A 227 -14.90 17.67 2.75
C ASP A 227 -13.97 16.49 2.41
N HIS A 228 -13.87 15.54 3.33
CA HIS A 228 -13.02 14.36 3.19
C HIS A 228 -13.58 13.16 4.00
N PRO A 229 -13.35 11.92 3.54
CA PRO A 229 -13.93 10.74 4.16
C PRO A 229 -13.16 10.24 5.39
N PHE A 230 -12.10 10.94 5.80
CA PHE A 230 -11.19 10.44 6.84
C PHE A 230 -11.68 10.73 8.26
N GLU A 231 -11.71 9.68 9.07
CA GLU A 231 -11.81 9.81 10.52
C GLU A 231 -10.42 10.01 11.14
N PRO A 232 -10.25 11.02 12.02
CA PRO A 232 -8.94 11.33 12.61
C PRO A 232 -8.57 10.37 13.74
N LEU A 233 -7.37 9.80 13.65
CA LEU A 233 -6.68 9.16 14.77
C LEU A 233 -5.76 10.19 15.45
N TYR A 234 -6.10 10.60 16.67
CA TYR A 234 -5.32 11.55 17.45
C TYR A 234 -4.23 10.83 18.23
N VAL A 235 -2.97 11.24 18.05
CA VAL A 235 -1.81 10.61 18.68
C VAL A 235 -0.83 11.65 19.21
N ASP A 236 -0.19 11.36 20.35
CA ASP A 236 1.08 11.98 20.72
C ASP A 236 2.19 10.96 20.60
N LEU A 237 3.17 11.23 19.73
CA LEU A 237 4.28 10.31 19.47
C LEU A 237 5.23 10.14 20.68
N GLU A 238 5.04 10.89 21.76
CA GLU A 238 5.77 10.75 23.03
C GLU A 238 5.09 9.74 23.98
N ASN A 239 3.89 9.28 23.64
CA ASN A 239 3.11 8.37 24.46
C ASN A 239 3.17 6.96 23.86
N GLU A 240 3.70 6.00 24.61
CA GLU A 240 3.86 4.60 24.14
C GLU A 240 2.53 3.93 23.75
N ALA A 241 1.42 4.24 24.45
CA ALA A 241 0.13 3.67 24.10
C ALA A 241 -0.41 4.23 22.78
N ASP A 242 -0.23 5.54 22.53
CA ASP A 242 -0.57 6.17 21.25
C ASP A 242 0.29 5.60 20.11
N GLN A 243 1.57 5.32 20.36
CA GLN A 243 2.46 4.66 19.39
C GLN A 243 1.98 3.24 19.06
N GLU A 244 1.62 2.44 20.06
CA GLU A 244 1.18 1.05 19.86
C GLU A 244 -0.16 0.96 19.13
N GLU A 245 -1.11 1.85 19.47
CA GLU A 245 -2.35 1.98 18.72
C GLU A 245 -2.08 2.37 17.26
N LEU A 246 -1.14 3.31 17.03
CA LEU A 246 -0.77 3.69 15.68
C LEU A 246 -0.14 2.55 14.87
N ARG A 247 0.77 1.74 15.46
CA ARG A 247 1.31 0.54 14.79
C ARG A 247 0.20 -0.43 14.41
N THR A 248 -0.75 -0.65 15.32
CA THR A 248 -1.91 -1.51 15.11
C THR A 248 -2.81 -1.01 13.98
N GLN A 249 -3.16 0.27 13.97
CA GLN A 249 -3.98 0.88 12.92
C GLN A 249 -3.27 0.85 11.56
N ILE A 250 -1.96 1.06 11.52
CA ILE A 250 -1.16 0.95 10.29
C ILE A 250 -1.17 -0.48 9.75
N PHE A 251 -0.97 -1.50 10.60
CA PHE A 251 -1.05 -2.89 10.17
C PHE A 251 -2.45 -3.26 9.67
N GLN A 252 -3.50 -2.87 10.39
CA GLN A 252 -4.89 -3.09 9.98
C GLN A 252 -5.23 -2.40 8.65
N LEU A 253 -4.59 -1.27 8.35
CA LEU A 253 -4.76 -0.55 7.09
C LEU A 253 -4.40 -1.43 5.87
N LEU A 254 -3.38 -2.28 5.99
CA LEU A 254 -2.91 -3.19 4.93
C LEU A 254 -3.93 -4.28 4.57
N ASP A 255 -4.86 -4.58 5.46
CA ASP A 255 -5.91 -5.60 5.28
C ASP A 255 -5.36 -6.97 4.80
N CYS A 256 -4.28 -7.41 5.46
CA CYS A 256 -3.65 -8.70 5.21
C CYS A 256 -3.87 -9.67 6.37
N ILE A 257 -3.61 -10.94 6.11
CA ILE A 257 -3.58 -12.02 7.09
C ILE A 257 -2.17 -12.61 7.17
N ARG A 258 -1.77 -13.06 8.35
CA ARG A 258 -0.51 -13.74 8.63
C ARG A 258 -0.68 -15.22 8.49
N ILE A 259 0.24 -15.85 7.77
CA ILE A 259 0.24 -17.28 7.53
C ILE A 259 1.58 -17.85 7.94
N TYR A 260 1.56 -18.76 8.91
CA TYR A 260 2.73 -19.51 9.32
C TYR A 260 2.93 -20.69 8.38
N THR A 261 4.17 -21.10 8.20
CA THR A 261 4.47 -22.22 7.30
C THR A 261 5.35 -23.25 7.97
N LYS A 262 5.25 -24.49 7.48
CA LYS A 262 6.20 -25.54 7.78
C LYS A 262 6.48 -26.36 6.53
N ALA A 263 7.70 -26.85 6.42
CA ALA A 263 8.05 -27.85 5.42
C ALA A 263 7.60 -29.25 5.92
N PRO A 264 7.28 -30.19 5.01
CA PRO A 264 6.94 -31.55 5.39
C PRO A 264 7.99 -32.20 6.30
N GLY A 265 7.57 -32.60 7.49
CA GLY A 265 8.43 -33.23 8.50
C GLY A 265 9.36 -32.27 9.27
N LYS A 266 9.23 -30.95 9.09
CA LYS A 266 9.93 -29.94 9.87
C LYS A 266 9.01 -29.25 10.88
N PRO A 267 9.56 -28.67 11.96
CA PRO A 267 8.77 -27.82 12.86
C PRO A 267 8.24 -26.59 12.12
N ALA A 268 7.14 -26.03 12.62
CA ALA A 268 6.59 -24.78 12.13
C ALA A 268 7.46 -23.60 12.54
N ASP A 269 7.56 -22.62 11.63
CA ASP A 269 8.17 -21.34 11.89
C ASP A 269 7.08 -20.32 12.26
N TYR A 270 7.08 -19.90 13.53
CA TYR A 270 6.18 -18.88 14.06
C TYR A 270 6.87 -17.52 14.25
N SER A 271 8.14 -17.39 13.83
CA SER A 271 8.92 -16.17 14.01
C SER A 271 8.83 -15.19 12.83
N SER A 272 8.48 -15.70 11.65
CA SER A 272 8.39 -14.89 10.43
C SER A 272 7.23 -15.40 9.57
N PRO A 273 5.97 -15.00 9.86
CA PRO A 273 4.83 -15.34 9.02
C PRO A 273 4.98 -14.72 7.62
N PHE A 274 4.40 -15.40 6.64
CA PHE A 274 4.07 -14.78 5.36
C PHE A 274 2.81 -13.94 5.51
N THR A 275 2.63 -12.97 4.62
CA THR A 275 1.41 -12.17 4.59
C THR A 275 0.80 -12.20 3.21
N ILE A 276 -0.52 -12.38 3.17
CA ILE A 276 -1.32 -12.35 1.95
C ILE A 276 -2.55 -11.46 2.21
N PRO A 277 -3.16 -10.88 1.16
CA PRO A 277 -4.40 -10.12 1.31
C PRO A 277 -5.48 -10.93 2.02
N ARG A 278 -6.34 -10.26 2.80
CA ARG A 278 -7.48 -10.91 3.44
C ARG A 278 -8.39 -11.57 2.40
N GLY A 279 -8.80 -12.82 2.68
CA GLY A 279 -9.52 -13.66 1.73
C GLY A 279 -8.63 -14.34 0.68
N GLY A 280 -7.31 -14.17 0.77
CA GLY A 280 -6.33 -14.88 -0.03
C GLY A 280 -6.34 -16.40 0.21
N SER A 281 -5.87 -17.14 -0.79
CA SER A 281 -5.91 -18.59 -0.81
C SER A 281 -4.54 -19.25 -0.58
N VAL A 282 -4.56 -20.58 -0.48
CA VAL A 282 -3.34 -21.42 -0.51
C VAL A 282 -2.48 -21.13 -1.74
N GLU A 283 -3.10 -20.88 -2.89
CA GLU A 283 -2.40 -20.50 -4.11
C GLU A 283 -1.70 -19.14 -4.01
N ASP A 284 -2.34 -18.16 -3.37
CA ASP A 284 -1.73 -16.85 -3.12
C ASP A 284 -0.52 -16.98 -2.20
N LEU A 285 -0.62 -17.81 -1.15
CA LEU A 285 0.52 -18.13 -0.28
C LEU A 285 1.68 -18.74 -1.06
N ALA A 286 1.40 -19.76 -1.89
CA ALA A 286 2.44 -20.42 -2.69
C ALA A 286 3.16 -19.44 -3.63
N TYR A 287 2.42 -18.48 -4.19
CA TYR A 287 2.98 -17.42 -5.04
C TYR A 287 3.95 -16.51 -4.27
N VAL A 288 3.60 -16.12 -3.03
CA VAL A 288 4.44 -15.25 -2.18
C VAL A 288 5.71 -15.97 -1.71
N ILE A 289 5.65 -17.28 -1.46
CA ILE A 289 6.82 -18.04 -1.01
C ILE A 289 7.84 -18.20 -2.14
N HIS A 290 7.45 -18.83 -3.26
CA HIS A 290 8.33 -19.02 -4.41
C HIS A 290 7.57 -19.49 -5.66
N ARG A 291 7.98 -19.04 -6.84
CA ARG A 291 7.34 -19.39 -8.13
C ARG A 291 7.27 -20.90 -8.38
N GLU A 292 8.32 -21.66 -8.05
CA GLU A 292 8.32 -23.13 -8.24
C GLU A 292 7.27 -23.83 -7.36
N LEU A 293 7.02 -23.34 -6.15
CA LEU A 293 5.98 -23.88 -5.27
C LEU A 293 4.61 -23.58 -5.86
N PHE A 294 4.38 -22.37 -6.33
CA PHE A 294 3.15 -22.01 -7.03
C PHE A 294 2.85 -22.92 -8.25
N ASP A 295 3.87 -23.21 -9.05
CA ASP A 295 3.74 -24.03 -10.25
C ASP A 295 3.55 -25.53 -9.94
N SER A 296 4.18 -26.05 -8.87
CA SER A 296 4.21 -27.49 -8.55
C SER A 296 3.21 -27.95 -7.50
N MET A 297 2.73 -27.06 -6.62
CA MET A 297 1.88 -27.41 -5.49
C MET A 297 0.50 -27.92 -5.94
N LYS A 298 0.10 -29.04 -5.34
CA LYS A 298 -1.14 -29.77 -5.63
C LYS A 298 -2.19 -29.56 -4.56
N PHE A 299 -1.79 -29.53 -3.30
CA PHE A 299 -2.66 -29.35 -2.16
C PHE A 299 -1.87 -28.77 -0.98
N ALA A 300 -2.57 -28.37 0.07
CA ALA A 300 -1.96 -28.01 1.34
C ALA A 300 -2.60 -28.76 2.49
N LYS A 301 -1.88 -28.85 3.61
CA LYS A 301 -2.46 -29.17 4.91
C LYS A 301 -2.51 -27.90 5.74
N VAL A 302 -3.63 -27.68 6.42
CA VAL A 302 -3.88 -26.46 7.19
C VAL A 302 -4.20 -26.83 8.64
N TRP A 303 -3.75 -25.98 9.58
CA TRP A 303 -4.10 -26.01 10.99
C TRP A 303 -4.49 -24.59 11.39
N GLY A 304 -5.67 -24.39 11.98
CA GLY A 304 -6.13 -23.06 12.38
C GLY A 304 -7.63 -22.89 12.27
N GLU A 305 -8.06 -21.66 11.99
CA GLU A 305 -9.48 -21.31 11.98
C GLU A 305 -10.17 -21.71 10.67
N SER A 306 -9.44 -21.68 9.55
CA SER A 306 -10.01 -21.97 8.22
C SER A 306 -10.31 -23.46 7.98
N ALA A 307 -9.70 -24.37 8.76
CA ALA A 307 -9.78 -25.80 8.54
C ALA A 307 -9.51 -26.61 9.82
N HIS A 308 -9.98 -27.85 9.86
CA HIS A 308 -9.61 -28.77 10.94
C HIS A 308 -8.11 -29.09 10.90
N ASP A 309 -7.51 -29.33 12.06
CA ASP A 309 -6.09 -29.61 12.19
C ASP A 309 -5.59 -30.72 11.25
N GLY A 310 -4.72 -30.34 10.32
CA GLY A 310 -4.10 -31.24 9.35
C GLY A 310 -5.00 -31.60 8.16
N GLN A 311 -6.13 -30.93 8.01
CA GLN A 311 -7.04 -31.12 6.88
C GLN A 311 -6.34 -30.81 5.57
N THR A 312 -6.49 -31.71 4.60
CA THR A 312 -6.03 -31.49 3.23
C THR A 312 -7.02 -30.62 2.47
N VAL A 313 -6.53 -29.53 1.89
CA VAL A 313 -7.32 -28.55 1.14
C VAL A 313 -6.72 -28.29 -0.25
N GLY A 314 -7.57 -27.82 -1.16
CA GLY A 314 -7.17 -27.44 -2.52
C GLY A 314 -6.49 -26.07 -2.59
N ARG A 315 -6.04 -25.71 -3.79
CA ARG A 315 -5.36 -24.44 -4.11
C ARG A 315 -6.21 -23.21 -3.84
N ASP A 316 -7.52 -23.33 -4.03
CA ASP A 316 -8.53 -22.28 -3.94
C ASP A 316 -9.07 -22.06 -2.51
N HIS A 317 -8.64 -22.89 -1.55
CA HIS A 317 -9.05 -22.75 -0.17
C HIS A 317 -8.57 -21.41 0.42
N GLN A 318 -9.51 -20.64 0.97
CA GLN A 318 -9.25 -19.36 1.62
C GLN A 318 -8.67 -19.59 3.01
N LEU A 319 -7.63 -18.84 3.34
CA LEU A 319 -6.94 -18.91 4.62
C LEU A 319 -7.45 -17.82 5.58
N CYS A 320 -7.27 -18.05 6.88
CA CYS A 320 -7.54 -17.11 7.97
C CYS A 320 -6.23 -16.61 8.59
N ASP A 321 -6.32 -15.49 9.34
CA ASP A 321 -5.16 -14.97 10.09
C ASP A 321 -4.65 -16.01 11.08
N LYS A 322 -3.33 -16.15 11.16
CA LYS A 322 -2.60 -17.09 12.02
C LYS A 322 -2.75 -18.58 11.67
N ASP A 323 -3.28 -18.93 10.51
CA ASP A 323 -3.25 -20.31 10.05
C ASP A 323 -1.80 -20.80 9.85
N LEU A 324 -1.56 -22.08 10.15
CA LEU A 324 -0.35 -22.80 9.80
C LEU A 324 -0.59 -23.63 8.54
N VAL A 325 0.30 -23.52 7.56
CA VAL A 325 0.17 -24.19 6.26
C VAL A 325 1.41 -25.01 5.91
N GLU A 326 1.19 -26.24 5.45
CA GLU A 326 2.22 -27.12 4.88
C GLU A 326 1.85 -27.41 3.41
N LEU A 327 2.65 -26.92 2.46
CA LEU A 327 2.43 -27.07 1.02
C LEU A 327 2.99 -28.40 0.47
N HIS A 328 2.27 -29.06 -0.45
CA HIS A 328 2.61 -30.36 -1.05
C HIS A 328 2.53 -30.41 -2.57
#